data_AF-A0A2H5V1T3-F1
#
_entry.id   AF-A0A2H5V1T3-F1
#
_cell.length_a   1.000
_cell.length_b   1.000
_cell.length_c   1.000
_cell.angle_alpha   90.00
_cell.angle_beta   90.00
_cell.angle_gamma   90.00
#
_symmetry.space_group_name_H-M   'P 1'
#
loop_
_entity.id
_entity.type
_entity.pdbx_description
1 polymer ?
#
loop_
_entity_poly.entity_id
_entity_poly.type
_entity_poly.pdbx_seq_one_letter_code
_entity_poly.pdbx_strand_id
1 'polypeptide(L)'
;MQAYRTLVIAVVVVAVAISSFVAGMSYGSYSTALESEKLLASERERVRQLEAELASKQSELNSALNNVERLDALLNESKRLLSESEERVTALQTTLSNELENLRRSNSDLSRRLSEVEARMQRVESQVKTVSQAIPILNQLRGVEALGPDRNATINYWLDIKGLVASFEPALTPSVDRVINNVNGLFDYYEWIGRYPGENASAEAIVQWLFSLPPSYEQYVNAVNQFVDELLTSLASKLSALRDSIS
;
A
#
# COMPACT_ATOMS: atom_id res chain seq x y z
N MET A 1 -93.97 -82.35 89.99
CA MET A 1 -93.81 -80.90 89.78
C MET A 1 -92.33 -80.44 89.79
N GLN A 2 -91.37 -81.29 89.37
CA GLN A 2 -89.93 -80.95 89.29
C GLN A 2 -89.42 -80.77 87.84
N ALA A 3 -90.11 -81.31 86.84
CA ALA A 3 -89.67 -81.24 85.44
C ALA A 3 -89.82 -79.85 84.77
N TYR A 4 -90.70 -78.99 85.29
CA TYR A 4 -90.98 -77.67 84.68
C TYR A 4 -89.89 -76.63 84.97
N ARG A 5 -89.25 -76.70 86.14
CA ARG A 5 -88.18 -75.77 86.52
C ARG A 5 -86.91 -75.97 85.69
N THR A 6 -86.56 -77.22 85.39
CA THR A 6 -85.37 -77.56 84.59
C THR A 6 -85.51 -77.07 83.15
N LEU A 7 -86.74 -77.12 82.61
CA LEU A 7 -87.01 -76.71 81.23
C LEU A 7 -86.97 -75.18 81.07
N VAL A 8 -87.48 -74.43 82.04
CA VAL A 8 -87.40 -72.95 82.03
C VAL A 8 -85.96 -72.47 82.13
N ILE A 9 -85.13 -73.09 82.99
CA ILE A 9 -83.71 -72.73 83.11
C ILE A 9 -82.96 -73.03 81.80
N ALA A 10 -83.21 -74.18 81.19
CA ALA A 10 -82.59 -74.54 79.91
C ALA A 10 -82.95 -73.55 78.79
N VAL A 11 -84.22 -73.12 78.70
CA VAL A 11 -84.67 -72.15 77.70
C VAL A 11 -84.02 -70.78 77.91
N VAL A 12 -83.89 -70.31 79.16
CA VAL A 12 -83.23 -69.04 79.46
C VAL A 12 -81.74 -69.08 79.13
N VAL A 13 -81.05 -70.17 79.45
CA VAL A 13 -79.62 -70.34 79.11
C VAL A 13 -79.41 -70.35 77.61
N VAL A 14 -80.27 -71.04 76.86
CA VAL A 14 -80.20 -71.07 75.39
C VAL A 14 -80.53 -69.71 74.79
N ALA A 15 -81.53 -68.99 75.31
CA ALA A 15 -81.86 -67.65 74.83
C ALA A 15 -80.74 -66.64 75.10
N VAL A 16 -80.08 -66.71 76.26
CA VAL A 16 -78.92 -65.88 76.59
C VAL A 16 -77.73 -66.25 75.71
N ALA A 17 -77.49 -67.55 75.46
CA ALA A 17 -76.42 -68.01 74.58
C ALA A 17 -76.62 -67.54 73.13
N ILE A 18 -77.84 -67.65 72.60
CA ILE A 18 -78.19 -67.16 71.26
C ILE A 18 -78.06 -65.64 71.17
N SER A 19 -78.55 -64.91 72.17
CA SER A 19 -78.46 -63.44 72.19
C SER A 19 -77.00 -62.96 72.27
N SER A 20 -76.17 -63.65 73.07
CA SER A 20 -74.74 -63.35 73.19
C SER A 20 -73.96 -63.69 71.92
N PHE A 21 -74.34 -64.78 71.23
CA PHE A 21 -73.76 -65.18 69.96
C PHE A 21 -74.12 -64.21 68.83
N VAL A 22 -75.39 -63.78 68.75
CA VAL A 22 -75.84 -62.78 67.77
C VAL A 22 -75.20 -61.42 68.03
N ALA A 23 -75.09 -61.00 69.29
CA ALA A 23 -74.38 -59.78 69.67
C ALA A 23 -72.88 -59.87 69.33
N GLY A 24 -72.24 -61.01 69.58
CA GLY A 24 -70.85 -61.25 69.22
C GLY A 24 -70.61 -61.22 67.71
N MET A 25 -71.53 -61.80 66.92
CA MET A 25 -71.49 -61.74 65.45
C MET A 25 -71.76 -60.32 64.93
N SER A 26 -72.69 -59.56 65.53
CA SER A 26 -72.96 -58.19 65.10
C SER A 26 -71.82 -57.23 65.47
N TYR A 27 -71.22 -57.38 66.66
CA TYR A 27 -70.04 -56.61 67.05
C TYR A 27 -68.81 -56.96 66.21
N GLY A 28 -68.58 -58.24 65.93
CA GLY A 28 -67.51 -58.69 65.03
C GLY A 28 -67.72 -58.24 63.57
N SER A 29 -68.97 -58.23 63.10
CA SER A 29 -69.36 -57.70 61.79
C SER A 29 -69.17 -56.18 61.70
N TYR A 30 -69.51 -55.45 62.76
CA TYR A 30 -69.37 -53.99 62.80
C TYR A 30 -67.90 -53.57 62.94
N SER A 31 -67.10 -54.29 63.75
CA SER A 31 -65.66 -54.01 63.87
C SER A 31 -64.91 -54.31 62.58
N THR A 32 -65.21 -55.43 61.91
CA THR A 32 -64.60 -55.77 60.60
C THR A 32 -65.04 -54.84 59.48
N ALA A 33 -66.31 -54.39 59.46
CA ALA A 33 -66.77 -53.38 58.52
C ALA A 33 -66.06 -52.03 58.72
N LEU A 34 -65.93 -51.59 59.98
CA LEU A 34 -65.28 -50.32 60.32
C LEU A 34 -63.77 -50.34 60.03
N GLU A 35 -63.11 -51.49 60.19
CA GLU A 35 -61.71 -51.69 59.84
C GLU A 35 -61.51 -51.75 58.31
N SER A 36 -62.43 -52.38 57.59
CA SER A 36 -62.44 -52.39 56.12
C SER A 36 -62.68 -51.00 55.52
N GLU A 37 -63.53 -50.18 56.14
CA GLU A 37 -63.83 -48.82 55.69
C GLU A 37 -62.63 -47.88 55.94
N LYS A 38 -61.92 -48.04 57.06
CA LYS A 38 -60.66 -47.33 57.32
C LYS A 38 -59.56 -47.71 56.33
N LEU A 39 -59.42 -48.99 56.02
CA LEU A 39 -58.46 -49.46 55.01
C LEU A 39 -58.79 -48.88 53.64
N LEU A 40 -60.06 -48.92 53.21
CA LEU A 40 -60.51 -48.32 51.94
C LEU A 40 -60.32 -46.81 51.90
N ALA A 41 -60.54 -46.10 53.01
CA ALA A 41 -60.28 -44.67 53.11
C ALA A 41 -58.77 -44.37 53.00
N SER A 42 -57.92 -45.19 53.63
CA SER A 42 -56.46 -45.05 53.54
C SER A 42 -55.92 -45.37 52.14
N GLU A 43 -56.46 -46.38 51.47
CA GLU A 43 -56.15 -46.73 50.08
C GLU A 43 -56.57 -45.61 49.12
N ARG A 44 -57.79 -45.05 49.28
CA ARG A 44 -58.25 -43.91 48.48
C ARG A 44 -57.37 -42.68 48.67
N GLU A 45 -56.94 -42.42 49.90
CA GLU A 45 -56.04 -41.30 50.18
C GLU A 45 -54.65 -41.53 49.55
N ARG A 46 -54.14 -42.76 49.62
CA ARG A 46 -52.89 -43.14 48.95
C ARG A 46 -52.99 -43.04 47.42
N VAL A 47 -54.12 -43.45 46.83
CA VAL A 47 -54.38 -43.29 45.39
C VAL A 47 -54.42 -41.80 45.02
N ARG A 48 -55.10 -40.96 45.80
CA ARG A 48 -55.12 -39.51 45.59
C ARG A 48 -53.73 -38.88 45.69
N GLN A 49 -52.92 -39.31 46.65
CA GLN A 49 -51.54 -38.85 46.78
C GLN A 49 -50.69 -39.25 45.57
N LEU A 50 -50.82 -40.50 45.11
CA LEU A 50 -50.13 -40.98 43.91
C LEU A 50 -50.61 -40.26 42.64
N GLU A 51 -51.91 -39.96 42.51
CA GLU A 51 -52.46 -39.17 41.41
C GLU A 51 -51.93 -37.73 41.43
N ALA A 52 -51.83 -37.11 42.61
CA ALA A 52 -51.25 -35.78 42.77
C ALA A 52 -49.74 -35.78 42.46
N GLU A 53 -48.99 -36.79 42.89
CA GLU A 53 -47.58 -36.96 42.55
C GLU A 53 -47.38 -37.20 41.06
N LEU A 54 -48.21 -38.05 40.43
CA LEU A 54 -48.18 -38.30 38.99
C LEU A 54 -48.46 -37.02 38.21
N ALA A 55 -49.49 -36.25 38.59
CA ALA A 55 -49.82 -34.97 37.98
C ALA A 55 -48.68 -33.95 38.13
N SER A 56 -48.07 -33.88 39.32
CA SER A 56 -46.89 -33.05 39.58
C SER A 56 -45.71 -33.44 38.68
N LYS A 57 -45.37 -34.74 38.64
CA LYS A 57 -44.29 -35.27 37.79
C LYS A 57 -44.54 -35.03 36.31
N GLN A 58 -45.80 -35.11 35.87
CA GLN A 58 -46.17 -34.85 34.48
C GLN A 58 -46.05 -33.37 34.13
N SER A 59 -46.39 -32.47 35.06
CA SER A 59 -46.15 -31.03 34.91
C SER A 59 -44.65 -30.71 34.87
N GLU A 60 -43.84 -31.33 35.74
CA GLU A 60 -42.37 -31.18 35.71
C GLU A 60 -41.79 -31.67 34.39
N LEU A 61 -42.22 -32.83 33.90
CA LEU A 61 -41.77 -33.41 32.63
C LEU A 61 -42.13 -32.51 31.44
N ASN A 62 -43.36 -31.97 31.40
CA ASN A 62 -43.78 -31.04 30.37
C ASN A 62 -42.96 -29.74 30.39
N SER A 63 -42.65 -29.21 31.58
CA SER A 63 -41.77 -28.05 31.72
C SER A 63 -40.35 -28.34 31.25
N ALA A 64 -39.81 -29.52 31.59
CA ALA A 64 -38.51 -29.97 31.13
C ALA A 64 -38.47 -30.14 29.60
N LEU A 65 -39.50 -30.72 29.00
CA LEU A 65 -39.63 -30.84 27.53
C LEU A 65 -39.64 -29.48 26.85
N ASN A 66 -40.45 -28.54 27.33
CA ASN A 66 -40.49 -27.18 26.79
C ASN A 66 -39.13 -26.47 26.91
N ASN A 67 -38.40 -26.69 28.01
CA ASN A 67 -37.05 -26.15 28.18
C ASN A 67 -36.05 -26.79 27.20
N VAL A 68 -36.13 -28.09 26.96
CA VAL A 68 -35.30 -28.79 25.98
C VAL A 68 -35.57 -28.27 24.57
N GLU A 69 -36.83 -28.10 24.17
CA GLU A 69 -37.19 -27.53 22.87
C GLU A 69 -36.65 -26.11 22.70
N ARG A 70 -36.77 -25.28 23.75
CA ARG A 70 -36.22 -23.91 23.74
C ARG A 70 -34.70 -23.91 23.62
N LEU A 71 -34.01 -24.80 24.34
CA LEU A 71 -32.56 -24.93 24.26
C LEU A 71 -32.12 -25.42 22.87
N ASP A 72 -32.87 -26.34 22.25
CA ASP A 72 -32.58 -26.82 20.90
C ASP A 72 -32.74 -25.71 19.85
N ALA A 73 -33.80 -24.89 19.98
CA ALA A 73 -33.98 -23.71 19.13
C ALA A 73 -32.83 -22.70 19.26
N LEU A 74 -32.41 -22.39 20.50
CA LEU A 74 -31.27 -21.50 20.76
C LEU A 74 -29.95 -22.08 20.22
N LEU A 75 -29.74 -23.38 20.37
CA LEU A 75 -28.56 -24.07 19.84
C LEU A 75 -28.52 -23.97 18.30
N ASN A 76 -29.65 -24.20 17.63
CA ASN A 76 -29.74 -24.11 16.17
C ASN A 76 -29.52 -22.68 15.67
N GLU A 77 -30.05 -21.68 16.37
CA GLU A 77 -29.80 -20.28 16.05
C GLU A 77 -28.32 -19.90 16.26
N SER A 78 -27.72 -20.33 17.38
CA SER A 78 -26.29 -20.10 17.64
C SER A 78 -25.40 -20.75 16.57
N LYS A 79 -25.71 -21.98 16.13
CA LYS A 79 -25.01 -22.65 15.02
C LYS A 79 -25.14 -21.86 13.72
N ARG A 80 -26.32 -21.33 13.41
CA ARG A 80 -26.54 -20.49 12.21
C ARG A 80 -25.69 -19.22 12.27
N LEU A 81 -25.72 -18.51 13.40
CA LEU A 81 -24.92 -17.29 13.60
C LEU A 81 -23.42 -17.57 13.54
N LEU A 82 -22.97 -18.69 14.09
CA LEU A 82 -21.57 -19.11 14.02
C LEU A 82 -21.15 -19.35 12.57
N SER A 83 -21.95 -20.11 11.80
CA SER A 83 -21.68 -20.35 10.38
C SER A 83 -21.64 -19.05 9.57
N GLU A 84 -22.57 -18.12 9.81
CA GLU A 84 -22.59 -16.82 9.14
C GLU A 84 -21.36 -15.97 9.51
N SER A 85 -20.93 -16.03 10.76
CA SER A 85 -19.71 -15.35 11.21
C SER A 85 -18.45 -15.95 10.58
N GLU A 86 -18.34 -17.28 10.49
CA GLU A 86 -17.21 -17.96 9.86
C GLU A 86 -17.10 -17.63 8.37
N GLU A 87 -18.23 -17.55 7.67
CA GLU A 87 -18.29 -17.14 6.27
C GLU A 87 -17.81 -15.69 6.10
N ARG A 88 -18.28 -14.77 6.95
CA ARG A 88 -17.82 -13.36 6.94
C ARG A 88 -16.32 -13.24 7.23
N VAL A 89 -15.81 -14.01 8.19
CA VAL A 89 -14.36 -14.02 8.52
C VAL A 89 -13.55 -14.49 7.30
N THR A 90 -13.99 -15.56 6.64
CA THR A 90 -13.32 -16.09 5.44
C THR A 90 -13.35 -15.10 4.28
N ALA A 91 -14.49 -14.45 4.06
CA ALA A 91 -14.64 -13.41 3.05
C ALA A 91 -13.71 -12.21 3.32
N LEU A 92 -13.66 -11.72 4.55
CA LEU A 92 -12.77 -10.63 4.96
C LEU A 92 -11.29 -11.02 4.80
N GLN A 93 -10.91 -12.24 5.19
CA GLN A 93 -9.54 -12.73 5.05
C GLN A 93 -9.11 -12.82 3.58
N THR A 94 -10.02 -13.21 2.70
CA THR A 94 -9.78 -13.26 1.25
C THR A 94 -9.61 -11.86 0.68
N THR A 95 -10.51 -10.93 1.02
CA THR A 95 -10.41 -9.53 0.60
C THR A 95 -9.11 -8.89 1.06
N LEU A 96 -8.75 -9.06 2.34
CA LEU A 96 -7.51 -8.52 2.90
C LEU A 96 -6.27 -9.09 2.23
N SER A 97 -6.25 -10.39 1.92
CA SER A 97 -5.15 -11.00 1.18
C SER A 97 -4.98 -10.40 -0.21
N ASN A 98 -6.10 -10.21 -0.92
CA ASN A 98 -6.09 -9.61 -2.26
C ASN A 98 -5.62 -8.14 -2.22
N GLU A 99 -6.08 -7.36 -1.23
CA GLU A 99 -5.63 -5.97 -1.05
C GLU A 99 -4.14 -5.89 -0.72
N LEU A 100 -3.63 -6.76 0.14
CA LEU A 100 -2.20 -6.82 0.46
C LEU A 100 -1.36 -7.18 -0.77
N GLU A 101 -1.83 -8.11 -1.61
CA GLU A 101 -1.15 -8.46 -2.85
C GLU A 101 -1.15 -7.29 -3.85
N ASN A 102 -2.28 -6.60 -4.00
CA ASN A 102 -2.40 -5.42 -4.85
C ASN A 102 -1.48 -4.29 -4.38
N LEU A 103 -1.43 -4.03 -3.07
CA LEU A 103 -0.52 -3.04 -2.47
C LEU A 103 0.94 -3.42 -2.71
N ARG A 104 1.31 -4.69 -2.57
CA ARG A 104 2.68 -5.16 -2.87
C ARG A 104 3.05 -4.94 -4.33
N ARG A 105 2.16 -5.27 -5.27
CA ARG A 105 2.37 -5.05 -6.71
C ARG A 105 2.52 -3.57 -7.03
N SER A 106 1.63 -2.73 -6.49
CA SER A 106 1.69 -1.27 -6.66
C SER A 106 2.99 -0.68 -6.10
N ASN A 107 3.40 -1.11 -4.90
CA ASN A 107 4.65 -0.67 -4.29
C ASN A 107 5.88 -1.10 -5.11
N SER A 108 5.87 -2.31 -5.68
CA SER A 108 6.92 -2.77 -6.58
C SER A 108 6.98 -1.95 -7.88
N ASP A 109 5.84 -1.61 -8.49
CA ASP A 109 5.80 -0.78 -9.70
C ASP A 109 6.29 0.64 -9.41
N LEU A 110 5.85 1.23 -8.29
CA LEU A 110 6.32 2.55 -7.83
C LEU A 110 7.83 2.57 -7.58
N SER A 111 8.37 1.55 -6.93
CA SER A 111 9.82 1.44 -6.70
C SER A 111 10.59 1.36 -8.02
N ARG A 112 10.08 0.62 -9.01
CA ARG A 112 10.69 0.57 -10.35
C ARG A 112 10.66 1.92 -11.04
N ARG A 113 9.51 2.60 -11.04
CA ARG A 113 9.37 3.94 -11.62
C ARG A 113 10.28 4.96 -10.95
N LEU A 114 10.42 4.88 -9.62
CA LEU A 114 11.32 5.75 -8.86
C LEU A 114 12.77 5.58 -9.33
N SER A 115 13.23 4.33 -9.45
CA SER A 115 14.58 4.02 -9.94
C SER A 115 14.80 4.51 -11.39
N GLU A 116 13.80 4.37 -12.26
CA GLU A 116 13.85 4.89 -13.63
C GLU A 116 13.96 6.42 -13.66
N VAL A 117 13.20 7.12 -12.80
CA VAL A 117 13.25 8.59 -12.67
C VAL A 117 14.59 9.04 -12.11
N GLU A 118 15.14 8.38 -11.09
CA GLU A 118 16.46 8.69 -10.54
C GLU A 118 17.55 8.55 -11.61
N ALA A 119 17.51 7.47 -12.40
CA ALA A 119 18.46 7.27 -13.50
C ALA A 119 18.31 8.30 -14.63
N ARG A 120 17.09 8.80 -14.90
CA ARG A 120 16.88 9.93 -15.82
C ARG A 120 17.43 11.22 -15.23
N MET A 121 17.19 11.48 -13.94
CA MET A 121 17.64 12.69 -13.26
C MET A 121 19.17 12.80 -13.24
N GLN A 122 19.88 11.70 -12.92
CA GLN A 122 21.34 11.65 -12.97
C GLN A 122 21.89 11.92 -14.39
N ARG A 123 21.24 11.39 -15.42
CA ARG A 123 21.61 11.66 -16.81
C ARG A 123 21.42 13.14 -17.16
N VAL A 124 20.26 13.72 -16.85
CA VAL A 124 19.98 15.15 -17.06
C VAL A 124 21.00 16.01 -16.31
N GLU A 125 21.29 15.71 -15.04
CA GLU A 125 22.28 16.44 -14.24
C GLU A 125 23.67 16.44 -14.91
N SER A 126 24.12 15.28 -15.38
CA SER A 126 25.40 15.16 -16.09
C SER A 126 25.43 15.96 -17.40
N GLN A 127 24.33 15.97 -18.16
CA GLN A 127 24.20 16.70 -19.41
C GLN A 127 24.15 18.22 -19.16
N VAL A 128 23.40 18.67 -18.15
CA VAL A 128 23.35 20.08 -17.74
C VAL A 128 24.75 20.56 -17.35
N LYS A 129 25.48 19.79 -16.52
CA LYS A 129 26.85 20.13 -16.13
C LYS A 129 27.75 20.30 -17.35
N THR A 130 27.65 19.40 -18.32
CA THR A 130 28.43 19.48 -19.57
C THR A 130 28.08 20.73 -20.38
N VAL A 131 26.79 21.02 -20.56
CA VAL A 131 26.34 22.22 -21.29
C VAL A 131 26.77 23.51 -20.56
N SER A 132 26.74 23.54 -19.22
CA SER A 132 27.20 24.70 -18.45
C SER A 132 28.68 25.00 -18.64
N GLN A 133 29.52 24.02 -18.97
CA GLN A 133 30.94 24.24 -19.30
C GLN A 133 31.13 25.02 -20.60
N ALA A 134 30.14 25.07 -21.50
CA ALA A 134 30.20 25.87 -22.71
C ALA A 134 30.03 27.38 -22.46
N ILE A 135 29.33 27.77 -21.38
CA ILE A 135 29.04 29.17 -21.04
C ILE A 135 30.33 30.03 -20.96
N PRO A 136 31.37 29.65 -20.20
CA PRO A 136 32.60 30.46 -20.14
C PRO A 136 33.31 30.55 -21.50
N ILE A 137 33.25 29.51 -22.34
CA ILE A 137 33.83 29.52 -23.69
C ILE A 137 33.11 30.57 -24.54
N LEU A 138 31.77 30.55 -24.56
CA LEU A 138 30.96 31.50 -25.31
C LEU A 138 31.16 32.94 -24.82
N ASN A 139 31.26 33.14 -23.51
CA ASN A 139 31.54 34.46 -22.93
C ASN A 139 32.92 34.98 -23.37
N GLN A 140 33.94 34.12 -23.36
CA GLN A 140 35.28 34.51 -23.79
C GLN A 140 35.31 34.85 -25.28
N LEU A 141 34.64 34.05 -26.12
CA LEU A 141 34.54 34.25 -27.57
C LEU A 141 33.93 35.60 -27.99
N ARG A 142 33.06 36.19 -27.16
CA ARG A 142 32.55 37.55 -27.40
C ARG A 142 33.64 38.63 -27.38
N GLY A 143 34.79 38.33 -26.77
CA GLY A 143 35.95 39.22 -26.69
C GLY A 143 36.94 39.09 -27.86
N VAL A 144 36.72 38.19 -28.83
CA VAL A 144 37.67 37.99 -29.96
C VAL A 144 37.91 39.29 -30.73
N GLU A 145 36.86 40.09 -30.93
CA GLU A 145 36.95 41.38 -31.65
C GLU A 145 37.76 42.44 -30.89
N ALA A 146 37.97 42.27 -29.58
CA ALA A 146 38.73 43.19 -28.75
C ALA A 146 40.24 42.86 -28.70
N LEU A 147 40.69 41.84 -29.43
CA LEU A 147 42.10 41.44 -29.49
C LEU A 147 42.91 42.50 -30.23
N GLY A 148 43.78 43.20 -29.51
CA GLY A 148 44.69 44.21 -30.05
C GLY A 148 45.96 43.62 -30.70
N PRO A 149 46.95 44.47 -31.04
CA PRO A 149 48.17 44.07 -31.73
C PRO A 149 49.20 43.34 -30.83
N ASP A 150 48.87 43.05 -29.56
CA ASP A 150 49.76 42.31 -28.67
C ASP A 150 49.70 40.80 -28.95
N ARG A 151 50.83 40.28 -29.44
CA ARG A 151 51.00 38.86 -29.76
C ARG A 151 50.90 37.93 -28.59
N ASN A 152 51.54 38.27 -27.48
CA ASN A 152 51.54 37.42 -26.32
C ASN A 152 50.16 37.42 -25.66
N ALA A 153 49.49 38.58 -25.61
CA ALA A 153 48.12 38.67 -25.12
C ALA A 153 47.15 37.81 -25.94
N THR A 154 47.27 37.85 -27.27
CA THR A 154 46.39 37.07 -28.16
C THR A 154 46.63 35.56 -28.06
N ILE A 155 47.89 35.13 -27.99
CA ILE A 155 48.22 33.71 -27.79
C ILE A 155 47.69 33.23 -26.44
N ASN A 156 47.89 34.00 -25.38
CA ASN A 156 47.38 33.65 -24.05
C ASN A 156 45.85 33.56 -24.03
N TYR A 157 45.16 34.50 -24.70
CA TYR A 157 43.71 34.46 -24.85
C TYR A 157 43.22 33.15 -25.50
N TRP A 158 43.86 32.70 -26.59
CA TRP A 158 43.50 31.45 -27.24
C TRP A 158 43.91 30.21 -26.42
N LEU A 159 44.99 30.29 -25.64
CA LEU A 159 45.37 29.22 -24.69
C LEU A 159 44.36 29.09 -23.54
N ASP A 160 43.81 30.19 -23.05
CA ASP A 160 42.74 30.16 -22.04
C ASP A 160 41.47 29.49 -22.61
N ILE A 161 41.08 29.86 -23.84
CA ILE A 161 39.98 29.20 -24.56
C ILE A 161 40.28 27.71 -24.72
N LYS A 162 41.50 27.33 -25.09
CA LYS A 162 41.92 25.93 -25.21
C LYS A 162 41.71 25.17 -23.90
N GLY A 163 42.06 25.77 -22.77
CA GLY A 163 41.86 25.20 -21.44
C GLY A 163 40.39 24.94 -21.13
N LEU A 164 39.51 25.90 -21.45
CA LEU A 164 38.06 25.74 -21.27
C LEU A 164 37.49 24.68 -22.21
N VAL A 165 37.87 24.70 -23.49
CA VAL A 165 37.44 23.73 -24.51
C VAL A 165 37.86 22.31 -24.13
N ALA A 166 39.08 22.11 -23.62
CA ALA A 166 39.55 20.79 -23.17
C ALA A 166 38.67 20.20 -22.06
N SER A 167 38.02 21.03 -21.23
CA SER A 167 37.11 20.58 -20.19
C SER A 167 35.69 20.27 -20.70
N PHE A 168 35.28 20.89 -21.80
CA PHE A 168 33.94 20.76 -22.40
C PHE A 168 33.89 19.67 -23.48
N GLU A 169 34.81 19.70 -24.43
CA GLU A 169 34.90 18.78 -25.57
C GLU A 169 36.38 18.69 -26.05
N PRO A 170 37.15 17.72 -25.54
CA PRO A 170 38.57 17.55 -25.88
C PRO A 170 38.83 17.40 -27.39
N ALA A 171 37.87 16.87 -28.13
CA ALA A 171 37.96 16.71 -29.58
C ALA A 171 38.08 18.05 -30.34
N LEU A 172 37.67 19.17 -29.73
CA LEU A 172 37.77 20.52 -30.31
C LEU A 172 39.10 21.22 -30.00
N THR A 173 39.92 20.67 -29.10
CA THR A 173 41.25 21.22 -28.77
C THR A 173 42.15 21.44 -30.00
N PRO A 174 42.21 20.50 -30.99
CA PRO A 174 42.98 20.70 -32.22
C PRO A 174 42.50 21.89 -33.07
N SER A 175 41.23 22.25 -32.98
CA SER A 175 40.67 23.39 -33.73
C SER A 175 41.12 24.72 -33.12
N VAL A 176 41.23 24.80 -31.79
CA VAL A 176 41.87 25.93 -31.11
C VAL A 176 43.36 26.00 -31.44
N ASP A 177 44.05 24.86 -31.51
CA ASP A 177 45.46 24.81 -31.93
C ASP A 177 45.66 25.35 -33.36
N ARG A 178 44.70 25.09 -34.26
CA ARG A 178 44.70 25.69 -35.60
C ARG A 178 44.60 27.22 -35.53
N VAL A 179 43.76 27.76 -34.67
CA VAL A 179 43.68 29.21 -34.45
C VAL A 179 45.02 29.75 -33.95
N ILE A 180 45.61 29.12 -32.92
CA ILE A 180 46.90 29.50 -32.33
C ILE A 180 48.02 29.51 -33.39
N ASN A 181 48.05 28.49 -34.27
CA ASN A 181 49.05 28.40 -35.33
C ASN A 181 48.91 29.49 -36.41
N ASN A 182 47.73 30.10 -36.54
CA ASN A 182 47.46 31.16 -37.52
C ASN A 182 47.43 32.57 -36.91
N VAL A 183 47.70 32.75 -35.62
CA VAL A 183 47.61 34.08 -34.96
C VAL A 183 48.50 35.13 -35.64
N ASN A 184 49.61 34.72 -36.26
CA ASN A 184 50.47 35.64 -37.02
C ASN A 184 49.70 36.43 -38.09
N GLY A 185 48.65 35.86 -38.70
CA GLY A 185 47.80 36.56 -39.66
C GLY A 185 47.07 37.78 -39.09
N LEU A 186 46.72 37.76 -37.80
CA LEU A 186 46.14 38.92 -37.12
C LEU A 186 47.17 40.05 -36.96
N PHE A 187 48.43 39.73 -36.68
CA PHE A 187 49.49 40.75 -36.57
C PHE A 187 49.87 41.31 -37.93
N ASP A 188 49.97 40.47 -38.95
CA ASP A 188 50.20 40.91 -40.32
C ASP A 188 49.11 41.92 -40.75
N TYR A 189 47.85 41.69 -40.35
CA TYR A 189 46.75 42.64 -40.58
C TYR A 189 46.94 43.96 -39.83
N TYR A 190 47.30 43.93 -38.55
CA TYR A 190 47.59 45.15 -37.79
C TYR A 190 48.78 45.92 -38.34
N GLU A 191 49.83 45.23 -38.80
CA GLU A 191 50.95 45.85 -39.50
C GLU A 191 50.51 46.47 -40.83
N TRP A 192 49.67 45.79 -41.59
CA TRP A 192 49.12 46.31 -42.84
C TRP A 192 48.29 47.58 -42.61
N ILE A 193 47.43 47.62 -41.59
CA ILE A 193 46.73 48.85 -41.17
C ILE A 193 47.75 49.93 -40.79
N GLY A 194 48.78 49.59 -40.00
CA GLY A 194 49.81 50.54 -39.56
C GLY A 194 50.61 51.16 -40.70
N ARG A 195 50.66 50.50 -41.87
CA ARG A 195 51.30 51.00 -43.11
C ARG A 195 50.35 51.82 -44.00
N TYR A 196 49.17 52.19 -43.50
CA TYR A 196 48.23 53.02 -44.25
C TYR A 196 48.91 54.29 -44.79
N PRO A 197 48.87 54.55 -46.12
CA PRO A 197 49.60 55.66 -46.74
C PRO A 197 49.17 57.07 -46.28
N GLY A 198 48.02 57.19 -45.62
CA GLY A 198 47.44 58.45 -45.19
C GLY A 198 46.57 59.11 -46.27
N GLU A 199 45.80 60.11 -45.86
CA GLU A 199 44.78 60.76 -46.71
C GLU A 199 45.38 61.57 -47.88
N ASN A 200 46.63 61.99 -47.77
CA ASN A 200 47.33 62.78 -48.79
C ASN A 200 48.18 61.91 -49.75
N ALA A 201 48.07 60.59 -49.67
CA ALA A 201 48.81 59.69 -50.53
C ALA A 201 48.30 59.70 -51.98
N SER A 202 49.19 59.38 -52.93
CA SER A 202 48.80 59.17 -54.32
C SER A 202 47.83 57.98 -54.45
N ALA A 203 46.93 58.03 -55.44
CA ALA A 203 46.00 56.94 -55.73
C ALA A 203 46.73 55.60 -55.95
N GLU A 204 47.88 55.62 -56.63
CA GLU A 204 48.74 54.45 -56.85
C GLU A 204 49.20 53.83 -55.51
N ALA A 205 49.63 54.64 -54.55
CA ALA A 205 50.07 54.18 -53.23
C ALA A 205 48.92 53.55 -52.43
N ILE A 206 47.70 54.10 -52.52
CA ILE A 206 46.50 53.54 -51.89
C ILE A 206 46.15 52.18 -52.52
N VAL A 207 46.19 52.09 -53.86
CA VAL A 207 45.90 50.84 -54.59
C VAL A 207 46.94 49.76 -54.27
N GLN A 208 48.23 50.11 -54.23
CA GLN A 208 49.29 49.18 -53.85
C GLN A 208 49.14 48.69 -52.40
N TRP A 209 48.77 49.58 -51.48
CA TRP A 209 48.46 49.20 -50.10
C TRP A 209 47.27 48.24 -50.04
N LEU A 210 46.17 48.51 -50.75
CA LEU A 210 45.01 47.61 -50.82
C LEU A 210 45.37 46.21 -51.34
N PHE A 211 46.18 46.13 -52.40
CA PHE A 211 46.65 44.84 -52.95
C PHE A 211 47.69 44.14 -52.07
N SER A 212 48.25 44.81 -51.07
CA SER A 212 49.19 44.24 -50.10
C SER A 212 48.51 43.62 -48.86
N LEU A 213 47.17 43.47 -48.88
CA LEU A 213 46.43 42.80 -47.81
C LEU A 213 47.03 41.41 -47.55
N PRO A 214 47.41 41.09 -46.31
CA PRO A 214 48.11 39.85 -46.01
C PRO A 214 47.16 38.65 -46.09
N PRO A 215 47.45 37.63 -46.92
CA PRO A 215 46.58 36.45 -47.04
C PRO A 215 46.58 35.57 -45.77
N SER A 216 47.57 35.74 -44.90
CA SER A 216 47.62 35.10 -43.58
C SER A 216 46.47 35.54 -42.67
N TYR A 217 45.94 36.76 -42.82
CA TYR A 217 44.77 37.23 -42.07
C TYR A 217 43.53 36.41 -42.37
N GLU A 218 43.29 36.07 -43.64
CA GLU A 218 42.16 35.21 -44.02
C GLU A 218 42.30 33.81 -43.41
N GLN A 219 43.52 33.27 -43.33
CA GLN A 219 43.77 31.97 -42.69
C GLN A 219 43.43 32.00 -41.20
N TYR A 220 43.77 33.09 -40.49
CA TYR A 220 43.38 33.30 -39.10
C TYR A 220 41.86 33.37 -38.95
N VAL A 221 41.19 34.23 -39.72
CA VAL A 221 39.73 34.41 -39.66
C VAL A 221 39.01 33.09 -39.98
N ASN A 222 39.46 32.35 -40.98
CA ASN A 222 38.90 31.05 -41.33
C ASN A 222 39.10 30.01 -40.22
N ALA A 223 40.25 29.98 -39.57
CA ALA A 223 40.50 29.10 -38.42
C ALA A 223 39.56 29.43 -37.25
N VAL A 224 39.35 30.72 -36.95
CA VAL A 224 38.41 31.18 -35.91
C VAL A 224 36.98 30.76 -36.26
N ASN A 225 36.52 31.06 -37.47
CA ASN A 225 35.16 30.72 -37.91
C ASN A 225 34.90 29.22 -37.88
N GLN A 226 35.87 28.41 -38.32
CA GLN A 226 35.75 26.96 -38.28
C GLN A 226 35.67 26.44 -36.84
N PHE A 227 36.49 26.94 -35.93
CA PHE A 227 36.40 26.57 -34.51
C PHE A 227 35.03 26.91 -33.92
N VAL A 228 34.52 28.12 -34.21
CA VAL A 228 33.20 28.56 -33.73
C VAL A 228 32.08 27.66 -34.26
N ASP A 229 32.11 27.30 -35.54
CA ASP A 229 31.10 26.42 -36.15
C ASP A 229 31.11 25.01 -35.52
N GLU A 230 32.30 24.43 -35.35
CA GLU A 230 32.46 23.12 -34.71
C GLU A 230 32.00 23.14 -33.25
N LEU A 231 32.30 24.22 -32.51
CA LEU A 231 31.84 24.43 -31.14
C LEU A 231 30.31 24.53 -31.05
N LEU A 232 29.69 25.36 -31.88
CA LEU A 232 28.24 25.55 -31.90
C LEU A 232 27.52 24.28 -32.31
N THR A 233 28.06 23.52 -33.25
CA THR A 233 27.54 22.21 -33.65
C THR A 233 27.58 21.20 -32.51
N SER A 234 28.72 21.11 -31.80
CA SER A 234 28.85 20.25 -30.62
C SER A 234 27.87 20.65 -29.52
N LEU A 235 27.74 21.95 -29.25
CA LEU A 235 26.80 22.48 -28.26
C LEU A 235 25.34 22.18 -28.64
N ALA A 236 24.95 22.38 -29.90
CA ALA A 236 23.61 22.10 -30.39
C ALA A 236 23.25 20.61 -30.26
N SER A 237 24.20 19.72 -30.55
CA SER A 237 24.03 18.27 -30.37
C SER A 237 23.79 17.92 -28.89
N LYS A 238 24.61 18.45 -27.98
CA LYS A 238 24.47 18.21 -26.53
C LYS A 238 23.15 18.80 -25.97
N LEU A 239 22.73 19.97 -26.45
CA LEU A 239 21.44 20.58 -26.09
C LEU A 239 20.25 19.74 -26.59
N SER A 240 20.34 19.18 -27.79
CA SER A 240 19.33 18.29 -28.33
C SER A 240 19.24 17.01 -27.49
N ALA A 241 20.37 16.40 -27.15
CA ALA A 241 20.41 15.24 -26.26
C ALA A 241 19.86 15.53 -24.86
N LEU A 242 20.09 16.75 -24.32
CA LEU A 242 19.51 17.17 -23.05
C LEU A 242 17.98 17.30 -23.14
N ARG A 243 17.48 17.92 -24.22
CA ARG A 243 16.03 18.04 -24.47
C ARG A 243 15.38 16.65 -24.50
N ASP A 244 15.98 15.72 -25.22
CA ASP A 244 15.45 14.36 -25.39
C ASP A 244 15.45 13.56 -24.08
N SER A 245 16.39 13.83 -23.17
CA SER A 245 16.40 13.23 -21.83
C SER A 245 15.26 13.73 -20.92
N ILE A 246 14.81 14.98 -21.15
CA ILE A 246 13.77 15.65 -20.36
C ILE A 246 12.37 15.28 -20.87
N SER A 247 12.18 15.12 -22.18
CA SER A 247 10.93 14.58 -22.77
C SER A 247 10.70 13.12 -22.37
#